data_AF-A0A8C9KWV8-F1
#
_entry.id   AF-A0A8C9KWV8-F1
#
_cell.length_a   1.000
_cell.length_b   1.000
_cell.length_c   1.000
_cell.angle_alpha   90.00
_cell.angle_beta   90.00
_cell.angle_gamma   90.00
#
_symmetry.space_group_name_H-M   'P 1'
#
loop_
_entity.id
_entity.type
_entity.pdbx_description
1 polymer ?
#
loop_
_entity_poly.entity_id
_entity_poly.type
_entity_poly.pdbx_seq_one_letter_code
_entity_poly.pdbx_strand_id
1 'polypeptide(L)'
;ISHGNPKIHPWDPQIPSGTPKIHPRRIFPSQVIVEKAPKARIGDLDKKKYLVPSDLTVGQFYFLIRKRIHLRAEDALFFFVNNLYQV
;
A
#
# COMPACT_ATOMS: atom_id res chain seq x y z
N ILE A 1 16.40 -20.65 -42.87
CA ILE A 1 17.17 -19.91 -41.84
C ILE A 1 16.18 -19.01 -41.12
N SER A 2 15.67 -19.44 -39.96
CA SER A 2 14.65 -18.70 -39.21
C SER A 2 15.29 -17.50 -38.51
N HIS A 3 15.01 -16.29 -39.00
CA HIS A 3 15.41 -15.07 -38.30
C HIS A 3 14.54 -14.92 -37.04
N GLY A 4 15.10 -15.30 -35.89
CA GLY A 4 14.51 -15.02 -34.60
C GLY A 4 14.49 -13.50 -34.39
N ASN A 5 13.29 -12.96 -34.16
CA ASN A 5 13.11 -11.54 -33.86
C ASN A 5 13.88 -11.19 -32.56
N PRO A 6 14.79 -10.20 -32.56
CA PRO A 6 15.59 -9.89 -31.38
C PRO A 6 14.69 -9.43 -30.22
N LYS A 7 14.85 -10.06 -29.06
CA LYS A 7 14.18 -9.67 -27.82
C LYS A 7 14.86 -8.39 -27.30
N ILE A 8 14.33 -7.23 -27.65
CA ILE A 8 14.84 -5.94 -27.17
C ILE A 8 14.60 -5.85 -25.66
N HIS A 9 15.67 -5.72 -24.88
CA HIS A 9 15.59 -5.52 -23.43
C HIS A 9 15.44 -4.02 -23.10
N PRO A 10 14.69 -3.63 -22.05
CA PRO A 10 14.43 -2.22 -21.72
C PRO A 10 15.66 -1.37 -21.38
N TRP A 11 16.82 -2.01 -21.20
CA TRP A 11 18.11 -1.40 -20.88
C TRP A 11 19.13 -1.49 -22.02
N ASP A 12 18.68 -1.85 -23.23
CA ASP A 12 19.53 -1.85 -24.43
C ASP A 12 20.00 -0.41 -24.72
N PRO A 13 21.32 -0.14 -24.80
CA PRO A 13 21.86 1.18 -25.11
C PRO A 13 21.39 1.75 -26.46
N GLN A 14 20.89 0.91 -27.37
CA GLN A 14 20.38 1.32 -28.69
C GLN A 14 18.95 1.87 -28.67
N ILE A 15 18.30 1.95 -27.50
CA ILE A 15 16.96 2.51 -27.40
C ILE A 15 16.98 4.02 -27.76
N PRO A 16 16.24 4.46 -28.81
CA PRO A 16 16.21 5.85 -29.23
C PRO A 16 15.75 6.77 -28.10
N SER A 17 16.41 7.93 -27.94
CA SER A 17 16.21 8.90 -26.87
C SER A 17 14.79 9.48 -26.75
N GLY A 18 13.91 9.23 -27.72
CA GLY A 18 12.50 9.62 -27.73
C GLY A 18 11.52 8.51 -27.32
N THR A 19 12.00 7.30 -27.01
CA THR A 19 11.12 6.25 -26.49
C THR A 19 10.84 6.51 -24.99
N PRO A 20 9.58 6.40 -24.54
CA PRO A 20 9.26 6.52 -23.12
C PRO A 20 10.02 5.44 -22.34
N LYS A 21 11.00 5.85 -21.51
CA LYS A 21 11.66 4.96 -20.56
C LYS A 21 10.64 4.55 -19.50
N ILE A 22 9.90 3.49 -19.77
CA ILE A 22 8.96 2.90 -18.80
C ILE A 22 9.80 2.36 -17.65
N HIS A 23 9.87 3.11 -16.55
CA HIS A 23 10.45 2.60 -15.31
C HIS A 23 9.52 1.50 -14.79
N PRO A 24 9.98 0.24 -14.69
CA PRO A 24 9.12 -0.91 -14.38
C PRO A 24 8.56 -0.91 -12.95
N ARG A 25 8.74 0.17 -12.18
CA ARG A 25 8.33 0.24 -10.77
C ARG A 25 7.90 1.63 -10.33
N ARG A 26 7.14 2.37 -11.15
CA ARG A 26 6.42 3.55 -10.64
C ARG A 26 5.11 3.11 -9.97
N ILE A 27 5.23 2.54 -8.77
CA ILE A 27 4.10 2.20 -7.91
C ILE A 27 3.76 3.45 -7.09
N PHE A 28 2.53 3.95 -7.22
CA PHE A 28 2.06 5.08 -6.43
C PHE A 28 1.43 4.58 -5.13
N PRO A 29 1.89 5.05 -3.97
CA PRO A 29 1.26 4.68 -2.71
C PRO A 29 -0.17 5.21 -2.65
N SER A 30 -1.08 4.39 -2.14
CA SER A 30 -2.47 4.76 -1.89
C SER A 30 -2.56 5.58 -0.60
N GLN A 31 -3.40 6.61 -0.59
CA GLN A 31 -3.70 7.38 0.62
C GLN A 31 -4.84 6.72 1.39
N VAL A 32 -4.60 6.42 2.67
CA VAL A 32 -5.61 5.90 3.59
C VAL A 32 -5.75 6.85 4.78
N ILE A 33 -6.98 7.21 5.11
CA ILE A 33 -7.30 8.02 6.28
C ILE A 33 -7.90 7.10 7.34
N VAL A 34 -7.32 7.11 8.54
CA VAL A 34 -7.77 6.34 9.70
C VAL A 34 -8.16 7.30 10.81
N GLU A 35 -9.37 7.12 11.31
CA GLU A 35 -9.90 7.89 12.42
C GLU A 35 -10.39 6.96 13.52
N LYS A 36 -10.18 7.38 14.77
CA LYS A 36 -10.74 6.70 15.94
C LYS A 36 -12.24 6.94 15.98
N ALA A 37 -13.01 5.86 16.12
CA ALA A 37 -14.46 5.98 16.28
C ALA A 37 -14.80 6.73 17.59
N PRO A 38 -15.87 7.55 17.63
CA PRO A 38 -16.19 8.38 18.79
C PRO A 38 -16.36 7.61 20.11
N LYS A 39 -16.77 6.35 20.04
CA LYS A 39 -17.00 5.48 21.20
C LYS A 39 -15.87 4.47 21.46
N ALA A 40 -14.79 4.51 20.68
CA ALA A 40 -13.70 3.56 20.82
C ALA A 40 -12.86 3.87 22.06
N ARG A 41 -12.64 2.85 22.90
CA ARG A 41 -11.82 2.92 24.12
C ARG A 41 -10.35 2.57 23.82
N ILE A 42 -9.77 3.22 22.83
CA ILE A 42 -8.37 3.05 22.43
C ILE A 42 -7.61 4.37 22.58
N GLY A 43 -6.27 4.30 22.66
CA GLY A 43 -5.40 5.47 22.56
C GLY A 43 -5.59 6.20 21.23
N ASP A 44 -5.21 7.48 21.19
CA ASP A 44 -5.30 8.27 19.97
C ASP A 44 -4.19 7.88 18.98
N LEU A 45 -4.46 8.07 17.69
CA LEU A 45 -3.49 7.83 16.63
C LEU A 45 -2.60 9.06 16.44
N ASP A 46 -1.29 8.87 16.47
CA ASP A 46 -0.31 9.95 16.22
C ASP A 46 -0.50 10.61 14.85
N LYS A 47 -0.99 9.84 13.88
CA LYS A 47 -1.24 10.26 12.50
C LYS A 47 -2.55 9.67 12.00
N LYS A 48 -3.32 10.47 11.28
CA LYS A 48 -4.56 10.05 10.62
C LYS A 48 -4.41 9.68 9.15
N LYS A 49 -3.39 10.21 8.45
CA LYS A 49 -3.17 9.98 7.02
C LYS A 49 -1.95 9.08 6.79
N TYR A 50 -2.12 8.06 5.96
CA TYR A 50 -1.14 7.02 5.70
C TYR A 50 -0.90 6.92 4.19
N LEU A 51 0.37 6.92 3.79
CA LEU A 51 0.77 6.51 2.44
C LEU A 51 1.11 5.02 2.51
N VAL A 52 0.35 4.22 1.79
CA VAL A 52 0.36 2.77 1.91
C VAL A 52 0.82 2.16 0.59
N PRO A 53 1.78 1.22 0.58
CA PRO A 53 2.12 0.48 -0.63
C PRO A 53 0.90 -0.22 -1.21
N SER A 54 0.78 -0.28 -2.54
CA SER A 54 -0.39 -0.87 -3.23
C SER A 54 -0.54 -2.38 -2.98
N ASP A 55 0.53 -3.05 -2.57
CA ASP A 55 0.60 -4.46 -2.22
C ASP A 55 0.41 -4.72 -0.71
N LEU A 56 0.19 -3.69 0.10
CA LEU A 56 -0.08 -3.87 1.52
C LEU A 56 -1.46 -4.50 1.72
N THR A 57 -1.48 -5.66 2.35
CA THR A 57 -2.71 -6.35 2.70
C THR A 57 -3.40 -5.70 3.90
N VAL A 58 -4.72 -5.88 4.01
CA VAL A 58 -5.51 -5.41 5.17
C VAL A 58 -4.96 -5.98 6.49
N GLY A 59 -4.53 -7.24 6.51
CA GLY A 59 -3.95 -7.86 7.71
C GLY A 59 -2.62 -7.24 8.14
N GLN A 60 -1.75 -6.89 7.20
CA GLN A 60 -0.52 -6.15 7.51
C GLN A 60 -0.84 -4.75 8.05
N PHE A 61 -1.80 -4.06 7.44
CA PHE A 61 -2.25 -2.76 7.91
C PHE A 61 -2.83 -2.83 9.33
N TYR A 62 -3.65 -3.85 9.61
CA TYR A 62 -4.19 -4.14 10.93
C TYR A 62 -3.10 -4.28 11.99
N PHE A 63 -2.05 -5.04 11.67
CA PHE A 63 -0.90 -5.21 12.56
C PHE A 63 -0.14 -3.90 12.80
N LEU A 64 0.03 -3.06 11.77
CA LEU A 64 0.68 -1.76 11.90
C LEU A 64 -0.09 -0.82 12.82
N ILE A 65 -1.42 -0.74 12.66
CA ILE A 65 -2.26 0.11 13.50
C ILE A 65 -2.25 -0.41 14.94
N ARG A 66 -2.40 -1.72 15.17
CA ARG A 66 -2.33 -2.33 16.51
C ARG A 66 -1.08 -1.92 17.27
N LYS A 67 0.08 -1.93 16.60
CA LYS A 67 1.36 -1.48 17.17
C LYS A 67 1.35 0.01 17.53
N ARG A 68 0.80 0.87 16.68
CA ARG A 68 0.79 2.34 16.94
C ARG A 68 -0.05 2.72 18.14
N ILE A 69 -1.23 2.13 18.29
CA ILE A 69 -2.10 2.39 19.45
C ILE A 69 -1.73 1.56 20.69
N HIS A 70 -0.63 0.80 20.63
CA HIS A 70 -0.15 -0.05 21.72
C HIS A 70 -1.24 -0.99 22.27
N LEU A 71 -2.09 -1.52 21.39
CA LEU A 71 -3.23 -2.35 21.79
C LEU A 71 -2.77 -3.75 22.20
N ARG A 72 -3.21 -4.20 23.38
CA ARG A 72 -2.87 -5.52 23.93
C ARG A 72 -3.37 -6.65 23.04
N ALA A 73 -2.78 -7.84 23.22
CA ALA A 73 -3.14 -9.02 22.42
C ALA A 73 -4.59 -9.47 22.68
N GLU A 74 -5.08 -9.28 23.89
CA GLU A 74 -6.44 -9.66 24.30
C GLU A 74 -7.54 -8.72 23.76
N ASP A 75 -7.19 -7.47 23.44
CA ASP A 75 -8.17 -6.48 23.02
C ASP A 75 -8.44 -6.59 21.50
N ALA A 76 -9.71 -6.54 21.12
CA ALA A 76 -10.13 -6.60 19.73
C ALA A 76 -10.05 -5.23 19.04
N LEU A 77 -9.57 -5.22 17.80
CA LEU A 77 -9.60 -4.05 16.91
C LEU A 77 -10.52 -4.34 15.72
N PHE A 78 -11.35 -3.37 15.33
CA PHE A 78 -12.25 -3.48 14.17
C PHE A 78 -12.07 -2.26 13.28
N PHE A 79 -12.04 -2.49 11.97
CA PHE A 79 -12.05 -1.42 10.98
C PHE A 79 -13.40 -1.33 10.28
N PHE A 80 -13.72 -0.10 9.91
CA PHE A 80 -14.87 0.24 9.11
C PHE A 80 -14.36 0.99 7.89
N VAL A 81 -14.73 0.54 6.70
CA VAL A 81 -14.41 1.25 5.46
C VAL A 81 -15.72 1.78 4.90
N ASN A 82 -15.78 3.10 4.67
CA ASN A 82 -17.01 3.79 4.24
C ASN A 82 -18.22 3.49 5.16
N ASN A 83 -17.98 3.40 6.47
CA ASN A 83 -18.98 3.06 7.49
C ASN A 83 -19.61 1.65 7.35
N LEU A 84 -19.08 0.80 6.48
CA LEU A 84 -19.42 -0.61 6.42
C LEU A 84 -18.39 -1.42 7.20
N TYR A 85 -18.87 -2.41 7.94
CA TYR A 85 -17.99 -3.38 8.61
C TYR A 85 -17.15 -4.10 7.57
N GLN A 86 -15.84 -4.16 7.80
CA GLN A 86 -14.94 -5.00 7.02
C GLN A 86 -14.38 -6.09 7.94
N VAL A 87 -14.53 -7.34 7.49
CA VAL A 87 -14.18 -8.58 8.20
C VAL A 87 -12.67 -8.68 8.41
#